data_AF-W7TJW2-F1
#
_entry.id   AF-W7TJW2-F1
#
_cell.length_a   1.000
_cell.length_b   1.000
_cell.length_c   1.000
_cell.angle_alpha   90.00
_cell.angle_beta   90.00
_cell.angle_gamma   90.00
#
_symmetry.space_group_name_H-M   'P 1'
#
loop_
_entity.id
_entity.type
_entity.pdbx_description
1 polymer ?
#
loop_
_entity_poly.entity_id
_entity_poly.type
_entity_poly.pdbx_seq_one_letter_code
_entity_poly.pdbx_strand_id
1 'polypeptide(L)'
;MAARETSPFQAADAPIWRPEMAVRQNPYRYLDHQKGTIGILDIRLIDGRDLDSTGRGESGRSASVSPQVVIRVPAEEARSSVVPRNAHPSWQERFTMNLKKGVLQEGAPVLVVFQALDAASWRSPLGGSKGRDLGSGSLDILPLLNGSRGSHVMDEWVSLSPGPGRLHVVVEYEPVGMVPEMDDVVFFEAFARSPRSLVLPTNEPMVVRAVSGAYLLVGFRTPTARQARGPEAAPECRLRVHRQTVFVIERHTLLDAAWHSVIDAADMVQAVPPVRWAKKQLQPYAKYAQVLARPALTSLHVTFAAARLAMRSGMAALGGATSTVFGDD
;
A
#
# COMPACT_ATOMS: atom_id res chain seq x y z
N MET A 1 -17.60 0.41 -35.27
CA MET A 1 -16.12 0.35 -35.23
C MET A 1 -15.64 1.76 -35.00
N ALA A 2 -15.00 2.16 -33.89
CA ALA A 2 -14.18 1.43 -32.94
C ALA A 2 -14.55 1.82 -31.50
N ALA A 3 -14.49 0.84 -30.60
CA ALA A 3 -14.53 1.05 -29.17
C ALA A 3 -13.23 1.74 -28.73
N ARG A 4 -13.35 2.84 -27.99
CA ARG A 4 -12.25 3.35 -27.17
C ARG A 4 -12.37 2.67 -25.82
N GLU A 5 -11.46 1.75 -25.57
CA GLU A 5 -11.19 1.18 -24.25
C GLU A 5 -10.89 2.31 -23.26
N THR A 6 -11.84 2.61 -22.40
CA THR A 6 -11.57 3.34 -21.16
C THR A 6 -11.22 2.31 -20.10
N SER A 7 -9.92 2.18 -19.80
CA SER A 7 -9.41 1.47 -18.64
C SER A 7 -10.06 2.05 -17.36
N PRO A 8 -10.75 1.24 -16.52
CA PRO A 8 -11.40 1.74 -15.31
C PRO A 8 -10.45 1.97 -14.12
N PHE A 9 -9.12 1.92 -14.31
CA PHE A 9 -8.15 1.94 -13.20
C PHE A 9 -7.61 3.31 -12.78
N GLN A 10 -8.06 4.43 -13.36
CA GLN A 10 -7.46 5.74 -13.07
C GLN A 10 -8.52 6.82 -12.85
N ALA A 11 -8.85 7.12 -11.58
CA ALA A 11 -9.13 8.50 -11.13
C ALA A 11 -9.46 8.60 -9.63
N ALA A 12 -10.10 7.60 -9.02
CA ALA A 12 -10.73 7.81 -7.70
C ALA A 12 -9.75 7.85 -6.51
N ASP A 13 -8.61 7.14 -6.58
CA ASP A 13 -7.73 6.93 -5.43
C ASP A 13 -6.42 7.75 -5.47
N ALA A 14 -6.24 8.60 -6.47
CA ALA A 14 -5.02 9.38 -6.61
C ALA A 14 -4.95 10.43 -5.48
N PRO A 15 -3.97 10.40 -4.57
CA PRO A 15 -3.80 11.46 -3.59
C PRO A 15 -3.65 12.79 -4.31
N ILE A 16 -4.44 13.80 -3.91
CA ILE A 16 -4.33 15.15 -4.47
C ILE A 16 -3.06 15.78 -3.91
N TRP A 17 -1.92 15.48 -4.54
CA TRP A 17 -0.69 16.18 -4.26
C TRP A 17 -0.49 17.33 -5.24
N ARG A 18 -0.19 18.51 -4.69
CA ARG A 18 0.14 19.69 -5.50
C ARG A 18 1.64 19.72 -5.77
N PRO A 19 2.07 19.70 -7.05
CA PRO A 19 3.48 19.74 -7.40
C PRO A 19 4.22 21.00 -6.91
N GLU A 20 3.51 22.04 -6.47
CA GLU A 20 4.07 23.22 -5.81
C GLU A 20 4.71 22.93 -4.44
N MET A 21 4.28 21.83 -3.78
CA MET A 21 4.84 21.35 -2.52
C MET A 21 5.99 20.36 -2.73
N ALA A 22 6.12 19.80 -3.94
CA ALA A 22 7.30 19.05 -4.33
C ALA A 22 8.31 20.06 -4.86
N VAL A 23 9.51 20.09 -4.32
CA VAL A 23 10.60 20.94 -4.85
C VAL A 23 10.99 20.57 -6.29
N ARG A 24 10.31 19.62 -6.95
CA ARG A 24 10.77 18.98 -8.18
C ARG A 24 9.61 18.72 -9.14
N GLN A 25 9.63 19.44 -10.27
CA GLN A 25 8.86 19.13 -11.47
C GLN A 25 9.33 17.81 -12.09
N ASN A 26 8.91 16.69 -11.52
CA ASN A 26 8.89 15.41 -12.23
C ASN A 26 7.48 14.82 -12.11
N PRO A 27 6.96 14.19 -13.19
CA PRO A 27 5.77 13.37 -13.08
C PRO A 27 6.02 12.39 -11.95
N TYR A 28 5.10 12.42 -11.00
CA TYR A 28 5.15 11.72 -9.74
C TYR A 28 5.92 10.40 -9.83
N ARG A 29 6.84 10.19 -8.90
CA ARG A 29 7.03 8.85 -8.31
C ARG A 29 5.67 8.48 -7.68
N TYR A 30 4.71 8.09 -8.51
CA TYR A 30 4.17 6.76 -8.37
C TYR A 30 5.42 5.87 -8.45
N LEU A 31 6.11 5.70 -7.33
CA LEU A 31 6.54 4.34 -7.06
C LEU A 31 5.23 3.59 -7.22
N ASP A 32 5.09 2.82 -8.29
CA ASP A 32 4.17 1.69 -8.31
C ASP A 32 4.36 1.04 -6.94
N HIS A 33 3.54 1.39 -5.94
CA HIS A 33 3.75 0.99 -4.55
C HIS A 33 3.84 -0.53 -4.58
N GLN A 34 5.06 -1.06 -4.54
CA GLN A 34 5.42 -2.43 -4.93
C GLN A 34 4.48 -3.11 -5.94
N LYS A 35 4.31 -2.55 -7.15
CA LYS A 35 3.38 -3.13 -8.17
C LYS A 35 1.94 -3.30 -7.65
N GLY A 36 1.46 -2.30 -6.93
CA GLY A 36 0.14 -2.26 -6.30
C GLY A 36 -0.03 -3.16 -5.08
N THR A 37 1.02 -3.79 -4.54
CA THR A 37 0.94 -4.57 -3.28
C THR A 37 1.07 -3.65 -2.08
N ILE A 38 0.18 -3.79 -1.09
CA ILE A 38 0.26 -3.07 0.19
C ILE A 38 0.80 -3.93 1.32
N GLY A 39 0.72 -5.25 1.18
CA GLY A 39 1.06 -6.19 2.22
C GLY A 39 0.97 -7.63 1.77
N ILE A 40 1.56 -8.51 2.56
CA ILE A 40 1.47 -9.95 2.44
C ILE A 40 0.58 -10.44 3.58
N LEU A 41 -0.43 -11.23 3.21
CA LEU A 41 -1.25 -11.98 4.14
C LEU A 41 -0.70 -13.40 4.22
N ASP A 42 -0.41 -13.82 5.43
CA ASP A 42 -0.05 -15.19 5.73
C ASP A 42 -1.21 -15.88 6.45
N ILE A 43 -1.88 -16.79 5.74
CA ILE A 43 -3.09 -17.46 6.18
C ILE A 43 -2.74 -18.91 6.52
N ARG A 44 -2.86 -19.28 7.79
CA ARG A 44 -2.75 -20.65 8.26
C ARG A 44 -4.15 -21.25 8.43
N LEU A 45 -4.44 -22.28 7.65
CA LEU A 45 -5.64 -23.10 7.79
C LEU A 45 -5.32 -24.26 8.73
N ILE A 46 -5.86 -24.22 9.94
CA ILE A 46 -5.49 -25.15 11.02
C ILE A 46 -6.35 -26.41 10.94
N ASP A 47 -7.64 -26.26 11.22
CA ASP A 47 -8.61 -27.35 11.24
C ASP A 47 -10.03 -26.87 10.88
N GLY A 48 -10.92 -27.84 10.69
CA GLY A 48 -12.34 -27.62 10.47
C GLY A 48 -13.14 -28.47 11.45
N ARG A 49 -14.35 -28.01 11.79
CA ARG A 49 -15.27 -28.76 12.64
C ARG A 49 -16.66 -28.76 12.05
N ASP A 50 -17.35 -29.89 12.23
CA ASP A 50 -18.77 -30.05 11.91
C ASP A 50 -19.09 -29.72 10.43
N LEU A 51 -18.19 -30.06 9.50
CA LEU A 51 -18.35 -29.73 8.07
C LEU A 51 -19.45 -30.57 7.35
N ASP A 52 -20.16 -31.42 8.08
CA ASP A 52 -21.28 -32.22 7.59
C ASP A 52 -22.59 -31.78 8.27
N SER A 53 -23.49 -31.11 7.52
CA SER A 53 -24.84 -30.76 7.97
C SER A 53 -25.89 -31.82 7.72
N THR A 54 -25.58 -32.86 6.95
CA THR A 54 -26.57 -33.88 6.65
C THR A 54 -26.68 -34.78 7.86
N GLY A 55 -27.46 -34.33 8.84
CA GLY A 55 -27.85 -35.11 10.01
C GLY A 55 -28.20 -36.53 9.56
N ARG A 56 -27.68 -37.52 10.31
CA ARG A 56 -27.88 -38.97 10.13
C ARG A 56 -28.77 -39.26 8.92
N GLY A 57 -28.19 -39.55 7.77
CA GLY A 57 -28.98 -40.04 6.65
C GLY A 57 -29.88 -41.19 7.14
N GLU A 58 -31.03 -41.43 6.51
CA GLU A 58 -32.03 -42.44 6.91
C GLU A 58 -31.45 -43.86 7.18
N SER A 59 -30.19 -44.11 6.81
CA SER A 59 -29.41 -45.33 7.09
C SER A 59 -28.52 -45.30 8.35
N GLY A 60 -28.51 -44.22 9.14
CA GLY A 60 -27.68 -44.07 10.35
C GLY A 60 -26.17 -43.93 10.10
N ARG A 61 -25.72 -43.86 8.83
CA ARG A 61 -24.31 -43.63 8.47
C ARG A 61 -24.02 -42.14 8.33
N SER A 62 -22.98 -41.65 9.00
CA SER A 62 -22.44 -40.30 8.80
C SER A 62 -22.00 -40.14 7.35
N ALA A 63 -22.41 -39.07 6.66
CA ALA A 63 -21.93 -38.83 5.31
C ALA A 63 -20.44 -38.52 5.39
N SER A 64 -19.64 -39.34 4.74
CA SER A 64 -18.20 -39.24 4.78
C SER A 64 -17.73 -38.16 3.80
N VAL A 65 -17.68 -36.90 4.24
CA VAL A 65 -17.24 -35.74 3.44
C VAL A 65 -15.72 -35.76 3.24
N SER A 66 -15.24 -35.32 2.07
CA SER A 66 -13.80 -35.11 1.81
C SER A 66 -13.52 -33.63 1.59
N PRO A 67 -13.38 -32.84 2.67
CA PRO A 67 -13.35 -31.39 2.58
C PRO A 67 -12.07 -30.84 1.93
N GLN A 68 -12.26 -29.79 1.15
CA GLN A 68 -11.26 -28.88 0.60
C GLN A 68 -11.72 -27.45 0.83
N VAL A 69 -10.81 -26.56 1.23
CA VAL A 69 -11.10 -25.14 1.44
C VAL A 69 -10.49 -24.32 0.30
N VAL A 70 -11.32 -23.48 -0.30
CA VAL A 70 -10.91 -22.44 -1.24
C VAL A 70 -10.84 -21.12 -0.47
N ILE A 71 -9.67 -20.51 -0.46
CA ILE A 71 -9.38 -19.25 0.23
C ILE A 71 -9.31 -18.17 -0.84
N ARG A 72 -10.10 -17.10 -0.67
CA ARG A 72 -10.13 -15.96 -1.58
C ARG A 72 -9.79 -14.68 -0.83
N VAL A 73 -8.77 -14.02 -1.33
CA VAL A 73 -8.39 -12.64 -0.98
C VAL A 73 -8.70 -11.79 -2.22
N PRO A 74 -8.98 -10.49 -2.09
CA PRO A 74 -9.17 -9.63 -3.25
C PRO A 74 -7.99 -9.77 -4.25
N ALA A 75 -8.29 -10.26 -5.46
CA ALA A 75 -7.38 -10.59 -6.57
C ALA A 75 -6.56 -11.90 -6.51
N GLU A 76 -6.64 -12.70 -5.44
CA GLU A 76 -5.92 -13.98 -5.35
C GLU A 76 -6.81 -15.12 -4.80
N GLU A 77 -6.64 -16.34 -5.31
CA GLU A 77 -7.32 -17.56 -4.84
C GLU A 77 -6.28 -18.64 -4.54
N ALA A 78 -6.44 -19.31 -3.40
CA ALA A 78 -5.66 -20.48 -3.01
C ALA A 78 -6.60 -21.64 -2.64
N ARG A 79 -6.09 -22.87 -2.71
CA ARG A 79 -6.87 -24.09 -2.43
C ARG A 79 -6.06 -25.01 -1.53
N SER A 80 -6.71 -25.54 -0.50
CA SER A 80 -6.10 -26.53 0.38
C SER A 80 -6.00 -27.90 -0.25
N SER A 81 -5.24 -28.80 0.39
CA SER A 81 -5.35 -30.22 0.11
C SER A 81 -6.74 -30.76 0.48
N VAL A 82 -7.10 -31.88 -0.14
CA VAL A 82 -8.33 -32.63 0.16
C VAL A 82 -8.04 -33.59 1.30
N VAL A 83 -8.77 -33.47 2.40
CA VAL A 83 -8.70 -34.45 3.49
C VAL A 83 -9.79 -35.50 3.26
N PRO A 84 -9.46 -36.77 3.00
CA PRO A 84 -10.47 -37.76 2.66
C PRO A 84 -11.28 -38.15 3.89
N ARG A 85 -12.61 -38.22 3.73
CA ARG A 85 -13.52 -38.90 4.66
C ARG A 85 -13.43 -38.42 6.12
N ASN A 86 -13.39 -37.10 6.32
CA ASN A 86 -13.29 -36.51 7.64
C ASN A 86 -14.11 -35.21 7.73
N ALA A 87 -15.09 -35.18 8.63
CA ALA A 87 -15.89 -33.99 8.93
C ALA A 87 -15.19 -33.00 9.88
N HIS A 88 -14.08 -33.43 10.50
CA HIS A 88 -13.21 -32.64 11.36
C HIS A 88 -11.76 -32.68 10.86
N PRO A 89 -11.51 -32.18 9.63
CA PRO A 89 -10.18 -32.22 9.02
C PRO A 89 -9.18 -31.35 9.78
N SER A 90 -7.91 -31.73 9.74
CA SER A 90 -6.79 -30.86 10.08
C SER A 90 -5.88 -30.75 8.88
N TRP A 91 -5.58 -29.51 8.47
CA TRP A 91 -4.74 -29.23 7.31
C TRP A 91 -3.34 -28.80 7.74
N GLN A 92 -3.24 -27.89 8.72
CA GLN A 92 -1.97 -27.25 9.12
C GLN A 92 -1.24 -26.62 7.92
N GLU A 93 -2.01 -26.10 6.96
CA GLU A 93 -1.50 -25.54 5.72
C GLU A 93 -1.32 -24.03 5.82
N ARG A 94 -0.30 -23.51 5.14
CA ARG A 94 0.07 -22.10 5.13
C ARG A 94 -0.02 -21.55 3.71
N PHE A 95 -0.65 -20.39 3.55
CA PHE A 95 -0.85 -19.72 2.27
C PHE A 95 -0.37 -18.27 2.36
N THR A 96 0.52 -17.90 1.46
CA THR A 96 1.03 -16.53 1.34
C THR A 96 0.36 -15.84 0.17
N MET A 97 -0.40 -14.77 0.44
CA MET A 97 -1.21 -14.08 -0.55
C MET A 97 -0.92 -12.57 -0.53
N ASN A 98 -0.84 -11.93 -1.70
CA ASN A 98 -0.59 -10.48 -1.76
C ASN A 98 -1.89 -9.70 -1.64
N LEU A 99 -1.91 -8.71 -0.75
CA LEU A 99 -3.00 -7.75 -0.68
C LEU A 99 -2.70 -6.57 -1.61
N LYS A 100 -3.58 -6.36 -2.59
CA LYS A 100 -3.43 -5.28 -3.59
C LYS A 100 -4.19 -4.01 -3.17
N LYS A 101 -3.68 -2.84 -3.57
CA LYS A 101 -4.28 -1.53 -3.28
C LYS A 101 -5.58 -1.29 -4.05
N GLY A 102 -5.57 -1.52 -5.36
CA GLY A 102 -6.67 -1.17 -6.27
C GLY A 102 -7.95 -1.99 -6.11
N VAL A 103 -8.00 -2.89 -5.12
CA VAL A 103 -9.17 -3.71 -4.77
C VAL A 103 -9.80 -3.28 -3.44
N LEU A 104 -9.22 -2.29 -2.76
CA LEU A 104 -9.70 -1.78 -1.49
C LEU A 104 -10.55 -0.54 -1.71
N GLN A 105 -11.72 -0.51 -1.08
CA GLN A 105 -12.58 0.68 -1.04
C GLN A 105 -12.35 1.43 0.27
N GLU A 106 -12.41 2.76 0.23
CA GLU A 106 -12.21 3.60 1.41
C GLU A 106 -13.21 3.26 2.52
N GLY A 107 -12.70 2.90 3.69
CA GLY A 107 -13.50 2.57 4.87
C GLY A 107 -14.36 1.31 4.76
N ALA A 108 -14.23 0.52 3.69
CA ALA A 108 -14.93 -0.76 3.55
C ALA A 108 -14.20 -1.89 4.32
N PRO A 109 -14.93 -2.89 4.82
CA PRO A 109 -14.30 -4.07 5.42
C PRO A 109 -13.48 -4.82 4.36
N VAL A 110 -12.34 -5.37 4.80
CA VAL A 110 -11.47 -6.15 3.93
C VAL A 110 -11.69 -7.61 4.28
N LEU A 111 -12.40 -8.34 3.41
CA LEU A 111 -12.84 -9.70 3.70
C LEU A 111 -11.92 -10.74 3.06
N VAL A 112 -11.47 -11.70 3.87
CA VAL A 112 -10.94 -12.97 3.39
C VAL A 112 -12.09 -13.98 3.40
N VAL A 113 -12.39 -14.59 2.25
CA VAL A 113 -13.50 -15.52 2.10
C VAL A 113 -12.97 -16.95 2.08
N PHE A 114 -13.57 -17.80 2.89
CA PHE A 114 -13.29 -19.23 2.98
C PHE A 114 -14.50 -20.00 2.49
N GLN A 115 -14.34 -20.82 1.46
CA GLN A 115 -15.38 -21.68 0.92
C GLN A 115 -14.98 -23.14 1.11
N ALA A 116 -15.76 -23.91 1.86
CA ALA A 116 -15.53 -25.34 2.05
C ALA A 116 -16.32 -26.14 1.01
N LEU A 117 -15.65 -27.08 0.35
CA LEU A 117 -16.20 -27.93 -0.70
C LEU A 117 -15.93 -29.40 -0.38
N ASP A 118 -16.89 -30.27 -0.68
CA ASP A 118 -16.67 -31.71 -0.71
C ASP A 118 -16.11 -32.12 -2.06
N ALA A 119 -14.82 -32.43 -2.12
CA ALA A 119 -14.15 -32.82 -3.36
C ALA A 119 -14.55 -34.22 -3.85
N ALA A 120 -15.21 -35.03 -3.00
CA ALA A 120 -15.65 -36.38 -3.36
C ALA A 120 -16.97 -36.39 -4.17
N SER A 121 -17.67 -35.26 -4.29
CA SER A 121 -18.97 -35.25 -4.98
C SER A 121 -18.83 -35.13 -6.50
N TRP A 122 -19.23 -36.19 -7.20
CA TRP A 122 -19.66 -36.23 -8.61
C TRP A 122 -18.64 -35.80 -9.71
N ARG A 123 -18.30 -36.76 -10.58
CA ARG A 123 -17.70 -36.51 -11.91
C ARG A 123 -18.82 -36.21 -12.91
N SER A 124 -18.90 -34.99 -13.41
CA SER A 124 -19.81 -34.69 -14.53
C SER A 124 -19.39 -35.44 -15.80
N PRO A 125 -20.30 -36.13 -16.51
CA PRO A 125 -20.01 -36.74 -17.81
C PRO A 125 -19.71 -35.70 -18.92
N LEU A 126 -19.92 -34.40 -18.65
CA LEU A 126 -19.64 -33.29 -19.58
C LEU A 126 -18.35 -32.52 -19.24
N GLY A 127 -17.48 -33.07 -18.39
CA GLY A 127 -16.18 -32.45 -18.08
C GLY A 127 -16.29 -31.30 -17.08
N GLY A 128 -16.17 -31.65 -15.79
CA GLY A 128 -16.07 -30.67 -14.70
C GLY A 128 -16.37 -31.33 -13.36
N SER A 129 -15.37 -31.41 -12.48
CA SER A 129 -15.56 -31.78 -11.07
C SER A 129 -15.97 -30.53 -10.30
N LYS A 130 -17.25 -30.39 -9.97
CA LYS A 130 -17.72 -29.32 -9.07
C LYS A 130 -18.09 -29.98 -7.74
N GLY A 131 -17.21 -29.82 -6.75
CA GLY A 131 -17.45 -30.29 -5.39
C GLY A 131 -18.73 -29.69 -4.80
N ARG A 132 -19.40 -30.42 -3.91
CA ARG A 132 -20.63 -30.03 -3.22
C ARG A 132 -20.25 -28.95 -2.21
N ASP A 133 -20.97 -27.84 -2.25
CA ASP A 133 -20.70 -26.73 -1.34
C ASP A 133 -21.09 -27.11 0.09
N LEU A 134 -20.13 -27.01 1.01
CA LEU A 134 -20.32 -27.25 2.45
C LEU A 134 -20.63 -25.95 3.19
N GLY A 135 -20.43 -24.81 2.54
CA GLY A 135 -20.69 -23.48 3.08
C GLY A 135 -19.51 -22.54 2.90
N SER A 136 -19.78 -21.26 3.11
CA SER A 136 -18.80 -20.18 3.02
C SER A 136 -18.84 -19.30 4.26
N GLY A 137 -17.69 -18.82 4.69
CA GLY A 137 -17.54 -17.84 5.75
C GLY A 137 -16.55 -16.75 5.35
N SER A 138 -16.62 -15.61 6.00
CA SER A 138 -15.70 -14.50 5.75
C SER A 138 -15.11 -13.96 7.05
N LEU A 139 -13.87 -13.51 6.99
CA LEU A 139 -13.15 -12.87 8.07
C LEU A 139 -12.80 -11.44 7.68
N ASP A 140 -13.22 -10.45 8.47
CA ASP A 140 -12.81 -9.06 8.30
C ASP A 140 -11.43 -8.83 8.90
N ILE A 141 -10.44 -8.58 8.05
CA ILE A 141 -9.05 -8.34 8.42
C ILE A 141 -8.74 -6.85 8.60
N LEU A 142 -9.71 -5.95 8.44
CA LEU A 142 -9.50 -4.51 8.67
C LEU A 142 -8.87 -4.18 10.04
N PRO A 143 -9.26 -4.84 11.16
CA PRO A 143 -8.61 -4.64 12.48
C PRO A 143 -7.13 -5.00 12.53
N LEU A 144 -6.69 -5.91 11.64
CA LEU A 144 -5.29 -6.31 11.48
C LEU A 144 -4.50 -5.24 10.73
N LEU A 145 -5.08 -4.73 9.63
CA LEU A 145 -4.47 -3.71 8.77
C LEU A 145 -4.31 -2.37 9.49
N ASN A 146 -5.29 -1.99 10.31
CA ASN A 146 -5.27 -0.72 11.05
C ASN A 146 -4.51 -0.79 12.39
N GLY A 147 -4.08 -1.99 12.81
CA GLY A 147 -3.37 -2.21 14.07
C GLY A 147 -4.23 -2.08 15.33
N SER A 148 -5.58 -2.11 15.22
CA SER A 148 -6.48 -1.91 16.36
C SER A 148 -6.41 -3.03 17.40
N ARG A 149 -6.02 -4.25 16.98
CA ARG A 149 -5.91 -5.41 17.90
C ARG A 149 -4.61 -5.46 18.71
N GLY A 150 -3.67 -4.54 18.50
CA GLY A 150 -2.38 -4.51 19.20
C GLY A 150 -1.43 -5.68 18.88
N SER A 151 -1.89 -6.66 18.10
CA SER A 151 -1.11 -7.79 17.57
C SER A 151 -1.28 -7.87 16.05
N HIS A 152 -0.26 -8.38 15.37
CA HIS A 152 -0.26 -8.56 13.91
C HIS A 152 -0.82 -9.92 13.50
N VAL A 153 -1.55 -10.59 14.40
CA VAL A 153 -2.10 -11.94 14.21
C VAL A 153 -3.56 -11.97 14.64
N MET A 154 -4.42 -12.56 13.81
CA MET A 154 -5.80 -12.91 14.13
C MET A 154 -5.92 -14.42 14.18
N ASP A 155 -6.37 -14.96 15.31
CA ASP A 155 -6.65 -16.38 15.49
C ASP A 155 -8.16 -16.52 15.77
N GLU A 156 -8.91 -17.02 14.79
CA GLU A 156 -10.37 -16.96 14.80
C GLU A 156 -11.04 -18.22 14.25
N TRP A 157 -12.23 -18.51 14.77
CA TRP A 157 -13.14 -19.51 14.21
C TRP A 157 -14.13 -18.83 13.26
N VAL A 158 -14.04 -19.15 11.97
CA VAL A 158 -14.93 -18.65 10.93
C VAL A 158 -16.10 -19.61 10.76
N SER A 159 -17.30 -19.14 11.07
CA SER A 159 -18.52 -19.91 10.84
C SER A 159 -18.89 -19.94 9.36
N LEU A 160 -19.22 -21.13 8.86
CA LEU A 160 -19.72 -21.30 7.51
C LEU A 160 -21.23 -21.01 7.46
N SER A 161 -21.71 -20.60 6.30
CA SER A 161 -23.11 -20.42 5.99
C SER A 161 -23.33 -20.82 4.52
N PRO A 162 -24.39 -21.57 4.19
CA PRO A 162 -25.47 -22.05 5.08
C PRO A 162 -25.13 -23.30 5.92
N GLY A 163 -23.90 -23.85 5.81
CA GLY A 163 -23.48 -25.03 6.56
C GLY A 163 -23.27 -24.77 8.07
N PRO A 164 -23.32 -25.80 8.93
CA PRO A 164 -23.13 -25.69 10.38
C PRO A 164 -21.66 -25.69 10.79
N GLY A 165 -20.77 -25.99 9.85
CA GLY A 165 -19.35 -26.15 10.11
C GLY A 165 -18.63 -24.84 10.38
N ARG A 166 -17.45 -24.95 10.99
CA ARG A 166 -16.56 -23.81 11.26
C ARG A 166 -15.13 -24.16 10.89
N LEU A 167 -14.37 -23.16 10.49
CA LEU A 167 -12.95 -23.28 10.14
C LEU A 167 -12.11 -22.51 11.14
N HIS A 168 -11.03 -23.12 11.63
CA HIS A 168 -10.04 -22.46 12.45
C HIS A 168 -8.93 -21.90 11.56
N VAL A 169 -8.80 -20.57 11.57
CA VAL A 169 -7.86 -19.86 10.71
C VAL A 169 -7.02 -18.90 11.54
N VAL A 170 -5.74 -18.83 11.21
CA VAL A 170 -4.84 -17.82 11.75
C VAL A 170 -4.33 -16.95 10.61
N VAL A 171 -4.55 -15.65 10.69
CA VAL A 171 -4.15 -14.69 9.66
C VAL A 171 -3.15 -13.71 10.24
N GLU A 172 -2.00 -13.60 9.60
CA GLU A 172 -0.94 -12.63 9.90
C GLU A 172 -0.78 -11.65 8.74
N TYR A 173 -0.45 -10.41 9.05
CA TYR A 173 -0.27 -9.35 8.06
C TYR A 173 1.11 -8.70 8.19
N GLU A 174 1.85 -8.72 7.09
CA GLU A 174 3.11 -8.02 6.95
C GLU A 174 2.97 -6.89 5.92
N PRO A 175 3.13 -5.61 6.31
CA PRO A 175 3.07 -4.50 5.37
C PRO A 175 4.28 -4.59 4.42
N VAL A 176 4.00 -4.55 3.11
CA VAL A 176 5.07 -4.38 2.12
C VAL A 176 5.18 -2.88 1.94
N GLY A 177 6.33 -2.31 2.30
CA GLY A 177 6.44 -0.86 2.43
C GLY A 177 7.86 -0.42 2.71
N MET A 178 8.15 0.84 2.43
CA MET A 178 9.24 1.51 3.12
C MET A 178 8.79 1.78 4.55
N VAL A 179 9.63 1.44 5.53
CA VAL A 179 9.35 1.76 6.94
C VAL A 179 9.42 3.28 7.10
N PRO A 180 8.36 3.96 7.58
CA PRO A 180 8.38 5.40 7.75
C PRO A 180 9.45 5.84 8.75
N GLU A 181 10.27 6.79 8.34
CA GLU A 181 11.31 7.41 9.16
C GLU A 181 10.97 8.87 9.50
N MET A 182 11.75 9.47 10.39
CA MET A 182 11.60 10.89 10.70
C MET A 182 11.79 11.74 9.42
N ASP A 183 10.97 12.78 9.30
CA ASP A 183 10.86 13.67 8.16
C ASP A 183 10.34 13.04 6.86
N ASP A 184 10.01 11.74 6.82
CA ASP A 184 9.31 11.16 5.66
C ASP A 184 7.93 11.81 5.46
N VAL A 185 7.52 12.00 4.20
CA VAL A 185 6.16 12.41 3.84
C VAL A 185 5.33 11.17 3.61
N VAL A 186 4.23 11.05 4.35
CA VAL A 186 3.34 9.90 4.36
C VAL A 186 1.89 10.29 4.05
N PHE A 187 1.11 9.32 3.57
CA PHE A 187 -0.35 9.42 3.38
C PHE A 187 -1.06 8.24 4.03
N PHE A 188 -2.35 8.41 4.35
CA PHE A 188 -3.19 7.29 4.74
C PHE A 188 -3.40 6.31 3.59
N GLU A 189 -3.24 5.03 3.87
CA GLU A 189 -3.65 3.96 2.98
C GLU A 189 -5.18 3.94 2.82
N ALA A 190 -5.68 3.47 1.68
CA ALA A 190 -7.10 3.52 1.33
C ALA A 190 -8.00 2.88 2.41
N PHE A 191 -7.61 1.72 2.95
CA PHE A 191 -8.33 1.04 4.02
C PHE A 191 -8.34 1.82 5.35
N ALA A 192 -7.34 2.68 5.59
CA ALA A 192 -7.23 3.48 6.79
C ALA A 192 -8.00 4.81 6.69
N ARG A 193 -8.50 5.17 5.49
CA ARG A 193 -9.32 6.36 5.30
C ARG A 193 -10.73 6.08 5.82
N SER A 194 -11.08 6.70 6.94
CA SER A 194 -12.45 6.62 7.45
C SER A 194 -13.29 7.76 6.85
N PRO A 195 -14.40 7.47 6.16
CA PRO A 195 -15.29 8.51 5.64
C PRO A 195 -16.01 9.29 6.75
N ARG A 196 -15.93 8.84 8.01
CA ARG A 196 -16.62 9.45 9.16
C ARG A 196 -15.73 10.29 10.05
N SER A 197 -14.40 10.29 9.87
CA SER A 197 -13.54 11.17 10.67
C SER A 197 -13.51 12.57 10.07
N LEU A 198 -14.48 13.40 10.44
CA LEU A 198 -14.60 14.82 10.08
C LEU A 198 -13.34 15.68 10.37
N VAL A 199 -12.38 15.15 11.13
CA VAL A 199 -11.23 15.89 11.66
C VAL A 199 -9.95 15.65 10.85
N LEU A 200 -9.86 14.54 10.10
CA LEU A 200 -8.61 14.13 9.46
C LEU A 200 -8.70 14.29 7.94
N PRO A 201 -7.82 15.09 7.33
CA PRO A 201 -7.76 15.13 5.89
C PRO A 201 -7.06 13.86 5.38
N THR A 202 -7.87 12.87 4.98
CA THR A 202 -7.43 11.54 4.53
C THR A 202 -6.55 11.58 3.27
N ASN A 203 -6.65 12.66 2.50
CA ASN A 203 -5.92 12.90 1.26
C ASN A 203 -4.91 14.05 1.37
N GLU A 204 -4.47 14.39 2.59
CA GLU A 204 -3.40 15.37 2.77
C GLU A 204 -2.08 14.69 3.15
N PRO A 205 -0.96 15.17 2.60
CA PRO A 205 0.35 14.72 3.04
C PRO A 205 0.58 15.08 4.50
N MET A 206 1.19 14.15 5.21
CA MET A 206 1.61 14.32 6.58
C MET A 206 3.11 14.10 6.67
N VAL A 207 3.81 14.89 7.49
CA VAL A 207 5.25 14.76 7.71
C VAL A 207 5.48 14.01 9.01
N VAL A 208 6.29 12.96 9.00
CA VAL A 208 6.64 12.23 10.22
C VAL A 208 7.55 13.10 11.09
N ARG A 209 7.11 13.41 12.31
CA ARG A 209 7.87 14.22 13.29
C ARG A 209 8.62 13.38 14.32
N ALA A 210 8.07 12.22 14.67
CA ALA A 210 8.71 11.29 15.57
C ALA A 210 8.22 9.86 15.31
N VAL A 211 9.09 8.89 15.58
CA VAL A 211 8.80 7.46 15.50
C VAL A 211 8.89 6.87 16.90
N SER A 212 7.86 6.14 17.33
CA SER A 212 7.80 5.50 18.65
C SER A 212 7.21 4.10 18.51
N GLY A 213 8.08 3.10 18.29
CA GLY A 213 7.67 1.71 18.13
C GLY A 213 6.72 1.52 16.94
N ALA A 214 5.49 1.10 17.21
CA ALA A 214 4.46 0.88 16.19
C ALA A 214 3.72 2.17 15.75
N TYR A 215 3.98 3.30 16.43
CA TYR A 215 3.26 4.55 16.20
C TYR A 215 4.18 5.65 15.66
N LEU A 216 3.58 6.52 14.86
CA LEU A 216 4.20 7.71 14.29
C LEU A 216 3.48 8.94 14.83
N LEU A 217 4.23 9.98 15.18
CA LEU A 217 3.69 11.32 15.35
C LEU A 217 3.83 12.04 14.02
N VAL A 218 2.71 12.37 13.38
CA VAL A 218 2.69 13.04 12.08
C VAL A 218 2.14 14.46 12.21
N GLY A 219 2.77 15.39 11.50
CA GLY A 219 2.35 16.78 11.38
C GLY A 219 1.63 17.02 10.06
N PHE A 220 0.53 17.77 10.09
CA PHE A 220 -0.22 18.17 8.90
C PHE A 220 -0.81 19.57 9.05
N ARG A 221 -1.18 20.19 7.94
CA ARG A 221 -1.84 21.49 7.92
C ARG A 221 -3.25 21.33 7.36
N THR A 222 -4.24 21.90 8.03
CA THR A 222 -5.62 21.84 7.54
C THR A 222 -5.78 22.66 6.25
N PRO A 223 -6.77 22.35 5.41
CA PRO A 223 -7.04 23.13 4.20
C PRO A 223 -7.32 24.62 4.50
N THR A 224 -8.01 24.91 5.61
CA THR A 224 -8.28 26.26 6.10
C THR A 224 -7.00 26.99 6.51
N ALA A 225 -6.06 26.27 7.14
CA ALA A 225 -4.74 26.81 7.50
C ALA A 225 -3.90 27.21 6.29
N ARG A 226 -4.07 26.56 5.13
CA ARG A 226 -3.33 26.88 3.90
C ARG A 226 -3.84 28.14 3.18
N GLN A 227 -5.12 28.45 3.29
CA GLN A 227 -5.70 29.63 2.64
C GLN A 227 -5.36 30.93 3.37
N ALA A 228 -4.99 30.86 4.65
CA ALA A 228 -4.42 31.96 5.40
C ALA A 228 -2.99 32.28 4.91
N ARG A 229 -2.87 33.06 3.82
CA ARG A 229 -1.61 33.72 3.43
C ARG A 229 -1.39 34.94 4.32
N GLY A 230 -0.65 34.76 5.41
CA GLY A 230 -0.23 35.84 6.31
C GLY A 230 0.82 35.37 7.32
N PRO A 231 1.47 36.28 8.05
CA PRO A 231 2.46 35.94 9.09
C PRO A 231 1.89 35.11 10.25
N GLU A 232 0.55 35.01 10.37
CA GLU A 232 -0.13 33.99 11.18
C GLU A 232 -0.33 32.71 10.35
N ALA A 233 0.76 32.00 10.09
CA ALA A 233 0.65 30.64 9.55
C ALA A 233 -0.10 29.79 10.58
N ALA A 234 -1.30 29.32 10.21
CA ALA A 234 -2.13 28.54 11.10
C ALA A 234 -1.37 27.31 11.66
N PRO A 235 -1.64 26.94 12.93
CA PRO A 235 -0.82 26.00 13.67
C PRO A 235 -0.77 24.64 12.99
N GLU A 236 0.42 24.05 12.97
CA GLU A 236 0.62 22.67 12.53
C GLU A 236 -0.17 21.74 13.45
N CYS A 237 -1.10 20.97 12.87
CA CYS A 237 -1.82 19.94 13.59
C CYS A 237 -0.95 18.70 13.71
N ARG A 238 -1.05 18.00 14.84
CA ARG A 238 -0.30 16.77 15.10
C ARG A 238 -1.26 15.63 15.38
N LEU A 239 -0.96 14.47 14.81
CA LEU A 239 -1.75 13.25 14.98
C LEU A 239 -0.82 12.08 15.28
N ARG A 240 -1.26 11.21 16.18
CA ARG A 240 -0.61 9.91 16.38
C ARG A 240 -1.31 8.88 15.49
N VAL A 241 -0.55 8.25 14.61
CA VAL A 241 -1.04 7.23 13.67
C VAL A 241 -0.26 5.93 13.84
N HIS A 242 -0.90 4.80 13.55
CA HIS A 242 -0.21 3.51 13.54
C HIS A 242 0.59 3.38 12.23
N ARG A 243 1.83 2.88 12.27
CA ARG A 243 2.72 2.83 11.09
C ARG A 243 2.16 2.05 9.90
N GLN A 244 1.26 1.08 10.15
CA GLN A 244 0.62 0.28 9.09
C GLN A 244 -0.55 1.02 8.41
N THR A 245 -1.03 2.13 8.97
CA THR A 245 -2.14 2.91 8.40
C THR A 245 -1.67 3.90 7.33
N VAL A 246 -0.36 4.06 7.18
CA VAL A 246 0.24 5.04 6.29
C VAL A 246 1.27 4.40 5.37
N PHE A 247 1.53 5.07 4.27
CA PHE A 247 2.60 4.71 3.33
C PHE A 247 3.48 5.91 3.04
N VAL A 248 4.77 5.65 2.81
CA VAL A 248 5.76 6.68 2.46
C VAL A 248 5.59 7.07 1.00
N ILE A 249 5.47 8.37 0.75
CA ILE A 249 5.43 8.96 -0.59
C ILE A 249 6.78 9.58 -0.95
N GLU A 250 7.40 10.27 0.02
CA GLU A 250 8.68 10.93 -0.17
C GLU A 250 9.58 10.70 1.04
N ARG A 251 10.83 10.33 0.76
CA ARG A 251 11.90 10.32 1.74
C ARG A 251 12.84 11.46 1.45
N HIS A 252 12.90 12.43 2.36
CA HIS A 252 13.88 13.49 2.27
C HIS A 252 15.26 12.91 2.55
N THR A 253 16.15 12.99 1.57
CA THR A 253 17.55 12.57 1.75
C THR A 253 18.37 13.72 2.32
N LEU A 254 19.54 13.43 2.92
CA LEU A 254 20.48 14.46 3.40
C LEU A 254 20.87 15.48 2.31
N LEU A 255 20.90 15.02 1.06
CA LEU A 255 21.16 15.86 -0.10
C LEU A 255 20.02 16.84 -0.37
N ASP A 256 18.79 16.44 -0.05
CA ASP A 256 17.62 17.33 -0.10
C ASP A 256 17.68 18.36 1.04
N ALA A 257 18.08 17.97 2.25
CA ALA A 257 18.29 18.90 3.37
C ALA A 257 19.40 19.93 3.09
N ALA A 258 20.52 19.50 2.48
CA ALA A 258 21.59 20.39 2.05
C ALA A 258 21.11 21.36 0.97
N TRP A 259 20.31 20.88 0.00
CA TRP A 259 19.73 21.72 -1.04
C TRP A 259 18.71 22.73 -0.48
N HIS A 260 17.88 22.33 0.47
CA HIS A 260 16.97 23.22 1.18
C HIS A 260 17.71 24.32 1.92
N SER A 261 18.81 23.99 2.60
CA SER A 261 19.65 24.97 3.29
C SER A 261 20.22 26.01 2.32
N VAL A 262 20.58 25.60 1.09
CA VAL A 262 21.06 26.49 0.04
C VAL A 262 19.94 27.38 -0.51
N ILE A 263 18.73 26.84 -0.71
CA ILE A 263 17.57 27.62 -1.15
C ILE A 263 17.18 28.64 -0.08
N ASP A 264 17.08 28.24 1.18
CA ASP A 264 16.69 29.11 2.28
C ASP A 264 17.71 30.25 2.45
N ALA A 265 19.00 29.96 2.30
CA ALA A 265 20.04 30.98 2.26
C ALA A 265 19.87 31.93 1.07
N ALA A 266 19.56 31.40 -0.12
CA ALA A 266 19.31 32.21 -1.31
C ALA A 266 18.06 33.09 -1.17
N ASP A 267 17.00 32.58 -0.54
CA ASP A 267 15.77 33.32 -0.26
C ASP A 267 15.98 34.40 0.81
N MET A 268 16.80 34.11 1.83
CA MET A 268 17.22 35.09 2.82
C MET A 268 18.01 36.24 2.18
N VAL A 269 18.94 35.93 1.27
CA VAL A 269 19.69 36.94 0.48
C VAL A 269 18.75 37.73 -0.43
N GLN A 270 17.77 37.07 -1.04
CA GLN A 270 16.75 37.74 -1.85
C GLN A 270 15.77 38.59 -1.03
N ALA A 271 15.60 38.33 0.26
CA ALA A 271 14.78 39.11 1.15
C ALA A 271 15.43 40.44 1.59
N VAL A 272 16.74 40.61 1.40
CA VAL A 272 17.45 41.85 1.77
C VAL A 272 16.99 43.02 0.88
N PRO A 273 16.66 44.21 1.43
CA PRO A 273 16.10 45.34 0.67
C PRO A 273 16.85 45.78 -0.61
N PRO A 274 18.20 45.85 -0.64
CA PRO A 274 18.95 46.23 -1.85
C PRO A 274 18.79 45.19 -2.96
N VAL A 275 18.74 43.91 -2.61
CA VAL A 275 18.58 42.80 -3.56
C VAL A 275 17.18 42.79 -4.16
N ARG A 276 16.14 43.08 -3.36
CA ARG A 276 14.77 43.26 -3.86
C ARG A 276 14.66 44.44 -4.82
N TRP A 277 15.31 45.56 -4.51
CA TRP A 277 15.34 46.73 -5.38
C TRP A 277 16.04 46.42 -6.72
N ALA A 278 17.23 45.82 -6.66
CA ALA A 278 17.99 45.43 -7.86
C ALA A 278 17.22 44.41 -8.72
N LYS A 279 16.58 43.42 -8.10
CA LYS A 279 15.75 42.43 -8.79
C LYS A 279 14.53 43.08 -9.47
N LYS A 280 13.90 44.09 -8.86
CA LYS A 280 12.80 44.86 -9.48
C LYS A 280 13.27 45.67 -10.69
N GLN A 281 14.42 46.33 -10.58
CA GLN A 281 15.00 47.10 -11.70
C GLN A 281 15.47 46.22 -12.85
N LEU A 282 15.98 45.03 -12.54
CA LEU A 282 16.49 44.08 -13.53
C LEU A 282 15.43 43.09 -14.05
N GLN A 283 14.22 43.07 -13.48
CA GLN A 283 13.14 42.16 -13.91
C GLN A 283 12.82 42.21 -15.42
N PRO A 284 12.81 43.38 -16.09
CA PRO A 284 12.58 43.46 -17.54
C PRO A 284 13.70 42.75 -18.32
N TYR A 285 14.95 42.93 -17.89
CA TYR A 285 16.13 42.36 -18.52
C TYR A 285 16.32 40.87 -18.19
N ALA A 286 15.86 40.43 -17.02
CA ALA A 286 15.91 39.04 -16.60
C ALA A 286 15.11 38.11 -17.53
N LYS A 287 14.00 38.59 -18.10
CA LYS A 287 13.24 37.84 -19.13
C LYS A 287 14.03 37.69 -20.42
N TYR A 288 14.74 38.72 -20.87
CA TYR A 288 15.62 38.65 -22.04
C TYR A 288 16.83 37.74 -21.80
N ALA A 289 17.46 37.87 -20.62
CA ALA A 289 18.56 37.01 -20.21
C ALA A 289 18.12 35.55 -20.07
N GLN A 290 16.93 35.25 -19.56
CA GLN A 290 16.39 33.89 -19.49
C GLN A 290 16.14 33.29 -20.87
N VAL A 291 15.69 34.07 -21.85
CA VAL A 291 15.50 33.59 -23.23
C VAL A 291 16.86 33.31 -23.90
N LEU A 292 17.87 34.14 -23.66
CA LEU A 292 19.24 33.94 -24.17
C LEU A 292 19.99 32.81 -23.44
N ALA A 293 19.76 32.63 -22.15
CA ALA A 293 20.39 31.59 -21.33
C ALA A 293 19.66 30.25 -21.41
N ARG A 294 18.41 30.21 -21.91
CA ARG A 294 17.61 28.98 -22.02
C ARG A 294 18.35 27.84 -22.73
N PRO A 295 18.99 28.07 -23.91
CA PRO A 295 19.74 27.04 -24.61
C PRO A 295 20.91 26.49 -23.79
N ALA A 296 21.63 27.38 -23.09
CA ALA A 296 22.76 27.02 -22.23
C ALA A 296 22.33 26.28 -20.96
N LEU A 297 21.19 26.64 -20.37
CA LEU A 297 20.63 25.94 -19.22
C LEU A 297 20.08 24.57 -19.62
N THR A 298 19.43 24.46 -20.79
CA THR A 298 18.98 23.16 -21.31
C THR A 298 20.15 22.25 -21.65
N SER A 299 21.25 22.77 -22.21
CA SER A 299 22.44 21.96 -22.49
C SER A 299 23.07 21.50 -21.18
N LEU A 300 23.23 22.38 -20.18
CA LEU A 300 23.69 22.01 -18.83
C LEU A 300 22.82 20.92 -18.21
N HIS A 301 21.49 21.03 -18.32
CA HIS A 301 20.57 20.02 -17.82
C HIS A 301 20.76 18.66 -18.50
N VAL A 302 20.95 18.66 -19.82
CA VAL A 302 21.24 17.45 -20.60
C VAL A 302 22.59 16.86 -20.20
N THR A 303 23.61 17.69 -20.01
CA THR A 303 24.94 17.25 -19.56
C THR A 303 24.89 16.65 -18.16
N PHE A 304 24.15 17.26 -17.23
CA PHE A 304 23.95 16.72 -15.89
C PHE A 304 23.14 15.43 -15.89
N ALA A 305 22.10 15.34 -16.71
CA ALA A 305 21.31 14.11 -16.88
C ALA A 305 22.18 12.98 -17.45
N ALA A 306 23.02 13.28 -18.45
CA ALA A 306 23.97 12.34 -19.04
C ALA A 306 25.06 11.92 -18.04
N ALA A 307 25.63 12.86 -17.28
CA ALA A 307 26.61 12.57 -16.24
C ALA A 307 26.02 11.68 -15.13
N ARG A 308 24.77 11.94 -14.72
CA ARG A 308 24.06 11.12 -13.74
C ARG A 308 23.76 9.72 -14.28
N LEU A 309 23.41 9.60 -15.56
CA LEU A 309 23.22 8.32 -16.23
C LEU A 309 24.53 7.53 -16.28
N ALA A 310 25.63 8.20 -16.65
CA ALA A 310 26.98 7.64 -16.71
C ALA A 310 27.49 7.18 -15.33
N MET A 311 27.22 7.96 -14.27
CA MET A 311 27.52 7.54 -12.90
C MET A 311 26.73 6.31 -12.49
N ARG A 312 25.43 6.24 -12.84
CA ARG A 312 24.60 5.06 -12.56
C ARG A 312 25.06 3.83 -13.32
N SER A 313 25.43 3.95 -14.59
CA SER A 313 26.00 2.83 -15.35
C SER A 313 27.38 2.43 -14.84
N GLY A 314 28.20 3.39 -14.40
CA GLY A 314 29.49 3.13 -13.77
C GLY A 314 29.36 2.38 -12.45
N MET A 315 28.40 2.77 -11.60
CA MET A 315 28.12 2.06 -10.35
C MET A 315 27.51 0.67 -10.60
N ALA A 316 26.68 0.49 -11.62
CA ALA A 316 26.17 -0.82 -12.01
C ALA A 316 27.29 -1.73 -12.57
N ALA A 317 28.25 -1.18 -13.31
CA ALA A 317 29.42 -1.91 -13.81
C ALA A 317 30.39 -2.31 -12.68
N LEU A 318 30.58 -1.46 -11.67
CA LEU A 318 31.36 -1.78 -10.47
C LEU A 318 30.65 -2.83 -9.59
N GLY A 319 29.32 -2.81 -9.52
CA GLY A 319 28.52 -3.86 -8.87
C GLY A 319 28.59 -5.20 -9.61
N GLY A 320 28.61 -5.19 -10.94
CA GLY A 320 28.81 -6.40 -11.75
C GLY A 320 30.22 -6.98 -11.60
N ALA A 321 31.26 -6.14 -11.63
CA ALA A 321 32.66 -6.56 -11.50
C ALA A 321 33.00 -7.11 -10.10
N THR A 322 32.30 -6.68 -9.06
CA THR A 322 32.47 -7.25 -7.70
C THR A 322 31.75 -8.60 -7.55
N SER A 323 30.66 -8.84 -8.28
CA SER A 323 29.98 -10.14 -8.30
C SER A 323 30.70 -11.23 -9.11
N THR A 324 31.57 -10.87 -10.06
CA THR A 324 32.37 -11.85 -10.84
C THR A 324 33.77 -12.12 -10.28
N VAL A 325 34.24 -11.35 -9.30
CA VAL A 325 35.58 -11.57 -8.66
C VAL A 325 35.48 -12.32 -7.33
N PHE A 326 34.29 -12.43 -6.74
CA PHE A 326 34.03 -13.19 -5.49
C PHE A 326 33.09 -14.39 -5.68
N GLY A 327 32.90 -14.84 -6.92
CA GLY A 327 32.04 -15.97 -7.26
C GLY A 327 32.81 -17.08 -7.98
N ASP A 328 33.88 -17.56 -7.36
CA ASP A 328 34.51 -18.86 -7.63
C ASP A 328 35.37 -19.19 -6.39
N ASP A 329 34.70 -19.67 -5.33
CA ASP A 329 35.21 -20.57 -4.28
C ASP A 329 34.01 -21.23 -3.57
#